data_AF-A0A7W1HC03-F1
#
_entry.id   AF-A0A7W1HC03-F1
#
_cell.length_a   1.000
_cell.length_b   1.000
_cell.length_c   1.000
_cell.angle_alpha   90.00
_cell.angle_beta   90.00
_cell.angle_gamma   90.00
#
_symmetry.space_group_name_H-M   'P 1'
#
loop_
_entity.id
_entity.type
_entity.pdbx_description
1 polymer ?
#
loop_
_entity_poly.entity_id
_entity_poly.type
_entity_poly.pdbx_seq_one_letter_code
_entity_poly.pdbx_strand_id
1 'polypeptide(L)'
;MTRGAVFGPLAGLALVVILFAASLPASAGAATSDVGYEGPSFSGTSVPTGTKRAESALWWNDGSWWANMWDAASSDFHISRLDTSTQKWVDTGVAVDTRSGTSADVLWDGSHLYVASHRNLADGQSAVSGYPSYLYRYSYDAARKTYSLDSGFPVAINNYRTESLVIDKDSTGQLWATWMKGGNVQVSHTLCSPTCNDVNWAIPFVPNVNGVNPDSTNA
;
A
#
# COMPACT_ATOMS: atom_id res chain seq x y z
N MET A 1 84.31 5.64 19.63
CA MET A 1 83.68 4.30 19.60
C MET A 1 83.24 3.98 21.00
N THR A 2 81.96 4.24 21.31
CA THR A 2 81.52 4.55 22.67
C THR A 2 80.61 3.46 23.21
N ARG A 3 81.21 2.66 24.12
CA ARG A 3 80.70 1.97 25.33
C ARG A 3 79.24 1.47 25.34
N GLY A 4 79.10 0.14 25.37
CA GLY A 4 77.92 -0.55 25.91
C GLY A 4 78.09 -0.91 27.39
N ALA A 5 77.00 -0.90 28.15
CA ALA A 5 76.91 -1.50 29.48
C ALA A 5 75.52 -2.11 29.67
N VAL A 6 75.51 -3.32 30.25
CA VAL A 6 74.35 -4.15 30.62
C VAL A 6 74.06 -3.95 32.12
N PHE A 7 72.83 -4.27 32.52
CA PHE A 7 72.35 -4.85 33.80
C PHE A 7 71.23 -4.09 34.53
N GLY A 8 70.04 -4.69 34.53
CA GLY A 8 69.36 -5.17 35.75
C GLY A 8 68.45 -4.20 36.52
N PRO A 9 67.36 -4.70 37.13
CA PRO A 9 66.09 -3.99 37.32
C PRO A 9 65.88 -3.46 38.75
N LEU A 10 64.89 -2.57 38.97
CA LEU A 10 64.07 -2.50 40.20
C LEU A 10 62.98 -1.41 40.09
N ALA A 11 61.74 -1.86 40.28
CA ALA A 11 60.59 -1.24 40.95
C ALA A 11 60.42 0.30 40.98
N GLY A 12 59.27 0.75 40.47
CA GLY A 12 58.71 2.07 40.78
C GLY A 12 57.26 2.17 40.33
N LEU A 13 56.32 2.04 41.27
CA LEU A 13 54.89 2.28 41.11
C LEU A 13 54.62 3.63 40.42
N ALA A 14 53.87 3.61 39.32
CA ALA A 14 53.14 4.79 38.85
C ALA A 14 51.64 4.45 38.86
N LEU A 15 50.94 5.06 39.80
CA LEU A 15 49.50 5.03 39.96
C LEU A 15 48.86 5.70 38.73
N VAL A 16 48.35 4.90 37.78
CA VAL A 16 47.52 5.42 36.68
C VAL A 16 46.09 5.56 37.21
N VAL A 17 45.70 6.79 37.56
CA VAL A 17 44.29 7.14 37.79
C VAL A 17 43.61 7.16 36.43
N ILE A 18 42.88 6.09 36.10
CA ILE A 18 42.00 6.05 34.93
C ILE A 18 40.77 6.89 35.27
N LEU A 19 40.68 8.11 34.74
CA LEU A 19 39.41 8.84 34.68
C LEU A 19 38.48 8.11 33.70
N PHE A 20 37.59 7.27 34.24
CA PHE A 20 36.41 6.81 33.51
C PHE A 20 35.43 7.99 33.42
N ALA A 21 35.49 8.75 32.32
CA ALA A 21 34.40 9.64 31.95
C ALA A 21 33.21 8.75 31.56
N ALA A 22 32.23 8.64 32.45
CA ALA A 22 30.98 7.97 32.16
C ALA A 22 30.27 8.73 31.03
N SER A 23 30.33 8.20 29.81
CA SER A 23 29.45 8.62 28.72
C SER A 23 28.03 8.21 29.11
N LEU A 24 27.25 9.17 29.61
CA LEU A 24 25.80 8.98 29.76
C LEU A 24 25.24 8.66 28.36
N PRO A 25 24.45 7.58 28.19
CA PRO A 25 23.76 7.37 26.94
C PRO A 25 22.85 8.59 26.70
N ALA A 26 22.99 9.23 25.54
CA ALA A 26 22.06 10.25 25.11
C ALA A 26 20.65 9.66 25.20
N SER A 27 19.73 10.32 25.90
CA SER A 27 18.33 9.91 25.88
C SER A 27 17.89 9.89 24.42
N ALA A 28 17.51 8.73 23.89
CA ALA A 28 16.84 8.66 22.61
C ALA A 28 15.54 9.47 22.78
N GLY A 29 15.51 10.68 22.19
CA GLY A 29 14.25 11.41 22.04
C GLY A 29 13.33 10.52 21.21
N ALA A 30 12.12 10.28 21.70
CA ALA A 30 11.09 9.69 20.86
C ALA A 30 10.99 10.55 19.60
N ALA A 31 11.09 9.92 18.42
CA ALA A 31 10.78 10.61 17.17
C ALA A 31 9.40 11.23 17.32
N THR A 32 9.24 12.50 16.91
CA THR A 32 7.93 13.11 16.78
C THR A 32 7.09 12.19 15.90
N SER A 33 6.11 11.51 16.50
CA SER A 33 5.22 10.58 15.83
C SER A 33 4.20 11.37 15.03
N ASP A 34 4.66 12.05 13.99
CA ASP A 34 3.86 12.65 12.93
C ASP A 34 4.70 12.57 11.64
N VAL A 35 4.69 11.40 11.03
CA VAL A 35 5.27 11.19 9.70
C VAL A 35 4.10 11.16 8.73
N GLY A 36 3.71 12.32 8.20
CA GLY A 36 2.61 12.45 7.24
C GLY A 36 2.01 13.85 7.18
N TYR A 37 1.13 14.08 6.21
CA TYR A 37 0.35 15.31 6.07
C TYR A 37 -1.13 14.99 5.99
N GLU A 38 -1.95 15.79 6.67
CA GLU A 38 -3.40 15.63 6.67
C GLU A 38 -3.97 15.73 5.25
N GLY A 39 -4.88 14.81 4.93
CA GLY A 39 -5.61 14.80 3.66
C GLY A 39 -6.72 15.87 3.60
N PRO A 40 -7.43 15.99 2.47
CA PRO A 40 -8.63 16.80 2.38
C PRO A 40 -9.76 16.26 3.28
N SER A 41 -10.81 17.07 3.46
CA SER A 41 -12.00 16.64 4.19
C SER A 41 -12.63 15.40 3.56
N PHE A 42 -12.90 14.40 4.38
CA PHE A 42 -13.61 13.17 4.01
C PHE A 42 -15.12 13.23 4.35
N SER A 43 -15.67 14.43 4.55
CA SER A 43 -17.10 14.58 4.78
C SER A 43 -17.89 13.97 3.61
N GLY A 44 -18.92 13.18 3.93
CA GLY A 44 -19.70 12.44 2.95
C GLY A 44 -19.31 10.97 2.77
N THR A 45 -18.17 10.54 3.34
CA THR A 45 -17.80 9.12 3.45
C THR A 45 -17.51 8.70 4.90
N SER A 46 -17.98 7.52 5.29
CA SER A 46 -17.71 6.96 6.63
C SER A 46 -16.42 6.13 6.69
N VAL A 47 -15.78 5.86 5.56
CA VAL A 47 -14.62 4.95 5.43
C VAL A 47 -13.62 5.45 4.37
N PRO A 48 -13.05 6.66 4.50
CA PRO A 48 -12.17 7.25 3.48
C PRO A 48 -10.94 6.41 3.13
N THR A 49 -10.42 5.65 4.11
CA THR A 49 -9.29 4.71 3.93
C THR A 49 -9.55 3.33 4.55
N GLY A 50 -10.81 3.00 4.88
CA GLY A 50 -11.24 1.69 5.42
C GLY A 50 -10.51 1.22 6.69
N THR A 51 -11.11 1.40 7.88
CA THR A 51 -10.50 1.06 9.19
C THR A 51 -10.27 -0.43 9.48
N LYS A 52 -10.44 -1.33 8.51
CA LYS A 52 -10.26 -2.78 8.67
C LYS A 52 -9.66 -3.53 7.47
N ARG A 53 -9.27 -2.85 6.39
CA ARG A 53 -8.97 -3.53 5.11
C ARG A 53 -7.50 -3.34 4.77
N ALA A 54 -6.81 -4.44 4.42
CA ALA A 54 -5.41 -4.43 4.01
C ALA A 54 -5.25 -3.93 2.57
N GLU A 55 -5.85 -2.78 2.27
CA GLU A 55 -5.91 -2.16 0.94
C GLU A 55 -4.98 -0.96 0.93
N SER A 56 -4.16 -0.87 -0.12
CA SER A 56 -3.30 0.26 -0.39
C SER A 56 -4.09 1.37 -1.06
N ALA A 57 -3.98 2.59 -0.53
CA ALA A 57 -4.52 3.79 -1.17
C ALA A 57 -3.43 4.71 -1.73
N LEU A 58 -2.15 4.42 -1.43
CA LEU A 58 -0.98 5.25 -1.72
C LEU A 58 0.00 4.51 -2.61
N TRP A 59 0.68 5.23 -3.50
CA TRP A 59 1.81 4.70 -4.27
C TRP A 59 2.86 5.77 -4.54
N TRP A 60 4.08 5.34 -4.84
CA TRP A 60 5.19 6.22 -5.22
C TRP A 60 5.48 6.09 -6.71
N ASN A 61 5.47 7.21 -7.42
CA ASN A 61 5.86 7.27 -8.83
C ASN A 61 6.37 8.67 -9.18
N ASP A 62 7.37 8.73 -10.06
CA ASP A 62 7.93 9.99 -10.59
C ASP A 62 8.31 11.01 -9.51
N GLY A 63 8.98 10.53 -8.47
CA GLY A 63 9.49 11.35 -7.37
C GLY A 63 8.42 11.98 -6.47
N SER A 64 7.17 11.50 -6.54
CA SER A 64 6.05 12.04 -5.77
C SER A 64 5.22 10.92 -5.14
N TRP A 65 4.60 11.22 -4.00
CA TRP A 65 3.52 10.40 -3.44
C TRP A 65 2.22 10.69 -4.17
N TRP A 66 1.47 9.63 -4.44
CA TRP A 66 0.16 9.66 -5.07
C TRP A 66 -0.84 8.88 -4.22
N ALA A 67 -2.12 9.20 -4.37
CA ALA A 67 -3.18 8.55 -3.62
C ALA A 67 -4.50 8.48 -4.38
N ASN A 68 -5.32 7.48 -4.06
CA ASN A 68 -6.72 7.42 -4.44
C ASN A 68 -7.55 8.02 -3.30
N MET A 69 -8.03 9.25 -3.47
CA MET A 69 -8.63 10.05 -2.39
C MET A 69 -10.07 10.41 -2.70
N TRP A 70 -10.88 10.53 -1.66
CA TRP A 70 -12.24 11.03 -1.77
C TRP A 70 -12.26 12.50 -2.16
N ASP A 71 -12.99 12.84 -3.23
CA ASP A 71 -13.36 14.21 -3.56
C ASP A 71 -14.78 14.51 -3.07
N ALA A 72 -14.91 15.49 -2.19
CA ALA A 72 -16.19 15.84 -1.58
C ALA A 72 -17.13 16.60 -2.53
N ALA A 73 -16.61 17.22 -3.60
CA ALA A 73 -17.43 17.99 -4.53
C ALA A 73 -18.15 17.08 -5.53
N SER A 74 -17.48 16.07 -6.07
CA SER A 74 -18.05 15.04 -6.95
C SER A 74 -18.62 13.83 -6.19
N SER A 75 -18.24 13.64 -4.93
CA SER A 75 -18.62 12.46 -4.13
C SER A 75 -18.17 11.13 -4.75
N ASP A 76 -16.93 11.11 -5.25
CA ASP A 76 -16.26 9.92 -5.77
C ASP A 76 -14.75 9.95 -5.46
N PHE A 77 -14.02 8.92 -5.90
CA PHE A 77 -12.59 8.79 -5.65
C PHE A 77 -11.76 9.24 -6.86
N HIS A 78 -10.76 10.08 -6.59
CA HIS A 78 -9.87 10.68 -7.57
C HIS A 78 -8.40 10.35 -7.30
N ILE A 79 -7.61 10.31 -8.36
CA ILE A 79 -6.14 10.26 -8.26
C ILE A 79 -5.64 11.65 -7.85
N SER A 80 -5.01 11.71 -6.68
CA SER A 80 -4.38 12.91 -6.13
C SER A 80 -2.87 12.73 -6.03
N ARG A 81 -2.14 13.84 -6.09
CA ARG A 81 -0.68 13.88 -5.90
C ARG A 81 -0.31 14.79 -4.75
N LEU A 82 0.64 14.36 -3.92
CA LEU A 82 1.23 15.21 -2.89
C LEU A 82 2.18 16.23 -3.53
N ASP A 83 1.87 17.51 -3.39
CA ASP A 83 2.84 18.58 -3.56
C ASP A 83 3.67 18.70 -2.28
N THR A 84 4.91 18.23 -2.35
CA THR A 84 5.83 18.22 -1.20
C THR A 84 6.32 19.61 -0.81
N SER A 85 6.23 20.61 -1.70
CA SER A 85 6.65 21.99 -1.40
C SER A 85 5.63 22.72 -0.54
N THR A 86 4.35 22.44 -0.75
CA THR A 86 3.24 23.02 0.01
C THR A 86 2.64 22.07 1.03
N GLN A 87 3.06 20.80 1.03
CA GLN A 87 2.56 19.73 1.88
C GLN A 87 1.04 19.50 1.72
N LYS A 88 0.55 19.62 0.47
CA LYS A 88 -0.88 19.50 0.14
C LYS A 88 -1.12 18.42 -0.91
N TRP A 89 -2.20 17.68 -0.72
CA TRP A 89 -2.74 16.81 -1.76
C TRP A 89 -3.45 17.65 -2.82
N VAL A 90 -3.08 17.44 -4.07
CA VAL A 90 -3.63 18.12 -5.24
C VAL A 90 -4.35 17.09 -6.09
N ASP A 91 -5.64 17.29 -6.28
CA ASP A 91 -6.44 16.49 -7.20
C ASP A 91 -5.95 16.69 -8.64
N THR A 92 -5.83 15.60 -9.39
CA THR A 92 -5.48 15.63 -10.82
C THR A 92 -6.70 15.69 -11.74
N GLY A 93 -7.90 15.53 -11.19
CA GLY A 93 -9.17 15.46 -11.93
C GLY A 93 -9.42 14.10 -12.58
N VAL A 94 -8.60 13.08 -12.27
CA VAL A 94 -8.76 11.72 -12.80
C VAL A 94 -9.61 10.92 -11.82
N ALA A 95 -10.90 10.82 -12.13
CA ALA A 95 -11.83 9.97 -11.39
C ALA A 95 -11.51 8.48 -11.60
N VAL A 96 -11.68 7.67 -10.54
CA VAL A 96 -11.46 6.23 -10.56
C VAL A 96 -12.78 5.47 -10.61
N ASP A 97 -13.49 5.37 -9.48
CA ASP A 97 -14.79 4.71 -9.40
C ASP A 97 -15.83 5.70 -8.86
N THR A 98 -16.77 6.08 -9.73
CA THR A 98 -17.80 7.08 -9.42
C THR A 98 -19.01 6.50 -8.69
N ARG A 99 -18.98 5.19 -8.38
CA ARG A 99 -20.05 4.55 -7.63
C ARG A 99 -19.88 4.86 -6.15
N SER A 100 -21.00 5.16 -5.49
CA SER A 100 -21.01 5.35 -4.04
C SER A 100 -20.75 4.05 -3.26
N GLY A 101 -20.16 4.20 -2.08
CA GLY A 101 -19.91 3.09 -1.15
C GLY A 101 -18.83 2.12 -1.61
N THR A 102 -17.88 2.59 -2.41
CA THR A 102 -16.74 1.81 -2.88
C THR A 102 -15.53 1.95 -1.95
N SER A 103 -14.69 0.93 -1.98
CA SER A 103 -13.31 0.93 -1.50
C SER A 103 -12.42 0.37 -2.61
N ALA A 104 -11.12 0.56 -2.49
CA ALA A 104 -10.20 0.10 -3.51
C ALA A 104 -8.81 -0.20 -2.96
N ASP A 105 -8.17 -1.18 -3.59
CA ASP A 105 -6.74 -1.46 -3.46
C ASP A 105 -5.98 -0.95 -4.70
N VAL A 106 -4.79 -0.41 -4.49
CA VAL A 106 -3.99 0.25 -5.52
C VAL A 106 -2.62 -0.37 -5.62
N LEU A 107 -2.20 -0.68 -6.86
CA LEU A 107 -0.91 -1.28 -7.18
C LEU A 107 -0.24 -0.51 -8.33
N TRP A 108 0.94 0.04 -8.09
CA TRP A 108 1.82 0.55 -9.14
C TRP A 108 2.90 -0.48 -9.45
N ASP A 109 2.94 -0.99 -10.69
CA ASP A 109 3.89 -2.04 -11.09
C ASP A 109 5.18 -1.52 -11.72
N GLY A 110 5.37 -0.19 -11.75
CA GLY A 110 6.47 0.47 -12.45
C GLY A 110 6.15 0.89 -13.88
N SER A 111 5.04 0.43 -14.46
CA SER A 111 4.58 0.80 -15.80
C SER A 111 3.13 1.28 -15.82
N HIS A 112 2.25 0.60 -15.09
CA HIS A 112 0.81 0.81 -15.04
C HIS A 112 0.34 0.91 -13.58
N LEU A 113 -0.65 1.77 -13.38
CA LEU A 113 -1.38 1.89 -12.13
C LEU A 113 -2.63 1.03 -12.22
N TYR A 114 -2.77 0.09 -11.31
CA TYR A 114 -3.95 -0.74 -11.17
C TYR A 114 -4.75 -0.29 -9.95
N VAL A 115 -6.05 -0.18 -10.11
CA VAL A 115 -6.97 0.11 -9.01
C VAL A 115 -8.09 -0.91 -9.02
N ALA A 116 -8.19 -1.71 -7.97
CA ALA A 116 -9.22 -2.73 -7.83
C ALA A 116 -10.32 -2.21 -6.91
N SER A 117 -11.44 -1.77 -7.48
CA SER A 117 -12.56 -1.18 -6.75
C SER A 117 -13.68 -2.18 -6.51
N HIS A 118 -14.20 -2.19 -5.29
CA HIS A 118 -15.32 -3.02 -4.88
C HIS A 118 -16.33 -2.23 -4.07
N ARG A 119 -17.58 -2.72 -4.01
CA ARG A 119 -18.57 -2.18 -3.08
C ARG A 119 -18.49 -2.92 -1.76
N ASN A 120 -18.41 -2.16 -0.69
CA ASN A 120 -18.27 -2.69 0.65
C ASN A 120 -19.47 -3.57 1.04
N LEU A 121 -19.13 -4.72 1.61
CA LEU A 121 -20.00 -5.53 2.45
C LEU A 121 -19.48 -5.43 3.89
N ALA A 122 -20.40 -5.36 4.85
CA ALA A 122 -20.05 -5.40 6.26
C ALA A 122 -19.65 -6.82 6.68
N ASP A 123 -18.75 -6.92 7.65
CA ASP A 123 -18.22 -8.19 8.15
C ASP A 123 -19.35 -9.16 8.57
N GLY A 124 -19.20 -10.43 8.18
CA GLY A 124 -20.12 -11.51 8.58
C GLY A 124 -21.49 -11.47 7.88
N GLN A 125 -21.68 -10.58 6.92
CA GLN A 125 -22.89 -10.55 6.11
C GLN A 125 -22.87 -11.62 5.00
N SER A 126 -24.06 -12.06 4.61
CA SER A 126 -24.21 -12.98 3.47
C SER A 126 -23.74 -12.33 2.17
N ALA A 127 -23.15 -13.13 1.28
CA ALA A 127 -22.68 -12.66 -0.01
C ALA A 127 -23.82 -12.05 -0.84
N VAL A 128 -23.60 -10.84 -1.39
CA VAL A 128 -24.60 -10.12 -2.19
C VAL A 128 -24.10 -9.99 -3.63
N SER A 129 -24.78 -10.65 -4.57
CA SER A 129 -24.46 -10.58 -6.00
C SER A 129 -25.04 -9.35 -6.70
N GLY A 130 -24.61 -9.08 -7.94
CA GLY A 130 -25.10 -7.95 -8.75
C GLY A 130 -24.35 -6.64 -8.48
N TYR A 131 -23.22 -6.73 -7.79
CA TYR A 131 -22.35 -5.62 -7.45
C TYR A 131 -20.94 -5.94 -7.94
N PRO A 132 -20.62 -5.68 -9.21
CA PRO A 132 -19.32 -6.04 -9.76
C PRO A 132 -18.18 -5.30 -9.07
N SER A 133 -17.10 -6.04 -8.82
CA SER A 133 -15.80 -5.46 -8.51
C SER A 133 -15.03 -5.27 -9.81
N TYR A 134 -14.33 -4.15 -9.93
CA TYR A 134 -13.68 -3.73 -11.17
C TYR A 134 -12.17 -3.58 -10.98
N LEU A 135 -11.41 -4.01 -11.97
CA LEU A 135 -10.02 -3.60 -12.17
C LEU A 135 -10.00 -2.42 -13.13
N TYR A 136 -9.44 -1.30 -12.70
CA TYR A 136 -9.03 -0.19 -13.55
C TYR A 136 -7.53 -0.30 -13.81
N ARG A 137 -7.09 0.14 -14.99
CA ARG A 137 -5.67 0.23 -15.34
C ARG A 137 -5.40 1.58 -15.99
N TYR A 138 -4.35 2.25 -15.56
CA TYR A 138 -3.96 3.56 -16.06
C TYR A 138 -2.51 3.60 -16.51
N SER A 139 -2.27 4.31 -17.61
CA SER A 139 -0.94 4.71 -18.05
C SER A 139 -0.57 6.08 -17.49
N TYR A 140 0.72 6.26 -17.16
CA TYR A 140 1.24 7.51 -16.63
C TYR A 140 1.86 8.39 -17.74
N ASP A 141 1.48 9.67 -17.76
CA ASP A 141 2.12 10.71 -18.57
C ASP A 141 3.05 11.56 -17.69
N ALA A 142 4.35 11.33 -17.81
CA ALA A 142 5.37 12.06 -17.03
C ALA A 142 5.49 13.54 -17.39
N ALA A 143 5.14 13.95 -18.62
CA ALA A 143 5.21 15.35 -19.03
C ALA A 143 4.07 16.16 -18.40
N ARG A 144 2.88 15.56 -18.32
CA ARG A 144 1.69 16.19 -17.71
C ARG A 144 1.54 15.88 -16.23
N LYS A 145 2.28 14.90 -15.72
CA LYS A 145 2.18 14.37 -14.36
C LYS A 145 0.73 14.01 -14.04
N THR A 146 0.16 13.13 -14.84
CA THR A 146 -1.20 12.64 -14.67
C THR A 146 -1.33 11.21 -15.19
N TYR A 147 -2.44 10.57 -14.86
CA TYR A 147 -2.79 9.23 -15.33
C TYR A 147 -3.95 9.32 -16.32
N SER A 148 -4.00 8.36 -17.25
CA SER A 148 -5.12 8.20 -18.17
C SER A 148 -5.59 6.76 -18.17
N LEU A 149 -6.90 6.54 -18.10
CA LEU A 149 -7.49 5.22 -18.15
C LEU A 149 -7.13 4.52 -19.46
N ASP A 150 -6.63 3.31 -19.37
CA ASP A 150 -6.27 2.52 -20.54
C ASP A 150 -7.53 2.06 -21.29
N SER A 151 -7.42 2.00 -22.63
CA SER A 151 -8.49 1.46 -23.46
C SER A 151 -8.78 0.00 -23.09
N GLY A 152 -10.07 -0.32 -22.92
CA GLY A 152 -10.53 -1.65 -22.51
C GLY A 152 -10.73 -1.82 -21.00
N PHE A 153 -10.43 -0.81 -20.19
CA PHE A 153 -10.71 -0.78 -18.75
C PHE A 153 -11.87 0.17 -18.42
N PRO A 154 -12.57 -0.02 -17.29
CA PRO A 154 -12.41 -1.12 -16.33
C PRO A 154 -12.92 -2.47 -16.83
N VAL A 155 -12.42 -3.56 -16.22
CA VAL A 155 -12.91 -4.93 -16.42
C VAL A 155 -13.41 -5.53 -15.11
N ALA A 156 -14.37 -6.45 -15.18
CA ALA A 156 -14.91 -7.11 -14.00
C ALA A 156 -13.98 -8.20 -13.46
N ILE A 157 -13.73 -8.19 -12.14
CA ILE A 157 -13.00 -9.23 -11.42
C ILE A 157 -14.00 -10.28 -10.88
N ASN A 158 -15.10 -9.81 -10.29
CA ASN A 158 -16.18 -10.62 -9.73
C ASN A 158 -17.52 -9.86 -9.79
N ASN A 159 -18.61 -10.48 -9.34
CA ASN A 159 -19.96 -9.88 -9.32
C ASN A 159 -20.58 -9.78 -7.91
N TYR A 160 -19.78 -9.54 -6.87
CA TYR A 160 -20.23 -9.50 -5.49
C TYR A 160 -19.75 -8.25 -4.75
N ARG A 161 -20.54 -7.82 -3.76
CA ARG A 161 -20.00 -6.98 -2.69
C ARG A 161 -19.00 -7.78 -1.88
N THR A 162 -17.92 -7.14 -1.47
CA THR A 162 -16.83 -7.79 -0.74
C THR A 162 -16.52 -7.01 0.52
N GLU A 163 -16.07 -7.72 1.55
CA GLU A 163 -15.50 -7.05 2.72
C GLU A 163 -14.20 -6.39 2.26
N SER A 164 -13.16 -7.16 1.94
CA SER A 164 -11.95 -6.61 1.30
C SER A 164 -11.72 -7.23 -0.06
N LEU A 165 -11.06 -6.48 -0.95
CA LEU A 165 -10.51 -6.96 -2.20
C LEU A 165 -9.12 -6.35 -2.42
N VAL A 166 -8.11 -7.20 -2.56
CA VAL A 166 -6.71 -6.83 -2.75
C VAL A 166 -6.16 -7.46 -4.02
N ILE A 167 -5.19 -6.79 -4.64
CA ILE A 167 -4.50 -7.24 -5.84
C ILE A 167 -2.97 -7.25 -5.64
N ASP A 168 -2.32 -8.17 -6.34
CA ASP A 168 -0.85 -8.19 -6.47
C ASP A 168 -0.46 -8.69 -7.86
N LYS A 169 0.77 -8.41 -8.29
CA LYS A 169 1.30 -8.86 -9.58
C LYS A 169 2.52 -9.73 -9.36
N ASP A 170 2.45 -10.97 -9.85
CA ASP A 170 3.58 -11.88 -9.72
C ASP A 170 4.70 -11.55 -10.72
N SER A 171 5.85 -12.20 -10.53
CA SER A 171 7.04 -12.01 -11.36
C SER A 171 6.87 -12.37 -12.86
N THR A 172 5.79 -13.05 -13.23
CA THR A 172 5.45 -13.38 -14.63
C THR A 172 4.58 -12.30 -15.27
N GLY A 173 4.13 -11.31 -14.49
CA GLY A 173 3.22 -10.26 -14.91
C GLY A 173 1.75 -10.63 -14.79
N GLN A 174 1.42 -11.76 -14.16
CA GLN A 174 0.04 -12.14 -13.90
C GLN A 174 -0.47 -11.39 -12.67
N LEU A 175 -1.65 -10.78 -12.80
CA LEU A 175 -2.34 -10.15 -11.68
C LEU A 175 -3.17 -11.18 -10.96
N TRP A 176 -3.13 -11.11 -9.64
CA TRP A 176 -3.91 -11.91 -8.72
C TRP A 176 -4.84 -10.98 -7.95
N ALA A 177 -6.07 -11.42 -7.71
CA ALA A 177 -7.03 -10.74 -6.86
C ALA A 177 -7.52 -11.71 -5.79
N THR A 178 -7.58 -11.23 -4.55
CA THR A 178 -8.10 -11.97 -3.39
C THR A 178 -9.20 -11.15 -2.73
N TRP A 179 -10.31 -11.77 -2.38
CA TRP A 179 -11.40 -11.09 -1.69
C TRP A 179 -12.20 -12.00 -0.76
N MET A 180 -12.91 -11.37 0.17
CA MET A 180 -13.83 -12.06 1.07
C MET A 180 -15.24 -12.14 0.47
N LYS A 181 -15.82 -13.34 0.46
CA LYS A 181 -17.19 -13.61 0.00
C LYS A 181 -17.86 -14.62 0.92
N GLY A 182 -18.84 -14.18 1.72
CA GLY A 182 -19.64 -15.06 2.58
C GLY A 182 -18.78 -15.93 3.49
N GLY A 183 -17.81 -15.31 4.18
CA GLY A 183 -16.89 -16.00 5.09
C GLY A 183 -15.79 -16.83 4.43
N ASN A 184 -15.66 -16.80 3.10
CA ASN A 184 -14.61 -17.53 2.38
C ASN A 184 -13.67 -16.58 1.64
N VAL A 185 -12.38 -16.87 1.69
CA VAL A 185 -11.37 -16.24 0.83
C VAL A 185 -11.53 -16.80 -0.58
N GLN A 186 -11.75 -15.91 -1.54
CA GLN A 186 -11.81 -16.18 -2.96
C GLN A 186 -10.53 -15.66 -3.62
N VAL A 187 -10.06 -16.38 -4.63
CA VAL A 187 -8.91 -15.99 -5.44
C VAL A 187 -9.29 -16.06 -6.92
N SER A 188 -8.79 -15.13 -7.71
CA SER A 188 -8.74 -15.22 -9.17
C SER A 188 -7.46 -14.57 -9.68
N HIS A 189 -7.14 -14.79 -10.94
CA HIS A 189 -5.98 -14.20 -11.60
C HIS A 189 -6.28 -13.87 -13.07
N THR A 190 -5.50 -13.00 -13.68
CA THR A 190 -5.63 -12.69 -15.10
C THR A 190 -5.17 -13.87 -15.97
N LEU A 191 -5.79 -14.03 -17.13
CA LEU A 191 -5.39 -15.03 -18.12
C LEU A 191 -4.25 -14.47 -18.96
N CYS A 192 -3.07 -15.05 -18.79
CA CYS A 192 -1.80 -14.58 -19.37
C CYS A 192 -1.34 -15.35 -20.63
N SER A 193 -2.23 -16.13 -21.25
CA SER A 193 -1.93 -16.94 -22.43
C SER A 193 -2.96 -16.68 -23.53
N PRO A 194 -2.54 -16.29 -24.76
CA PRO A 194 -1.15 -16.15 -25.21
C PRO A 194 -0.43 -14.87 -24.72
N THR A 195 -1.14 -13.91 -24.14
CA THR A 195 -0.58 -12.64 -23.64
C THR A 195 -1.25 -12.22 -22.33
N CYS A 196 -0.49 -11.58 -21.43
CA CYS A 196 -1.04 -10.85 -20.28
C CYS A 196 -1.52 -9.48 -20.75
N ASN A 197 -2.82 -9.30 -20.95
CA ASN A 197 -3.42 -8.00 -21.26
C ASN A 197 -4.30 -7.46 -20.12
N ASP A 198 -4.38 -8.20 -19.01
CA ASP A 198 -5.13 -7.88 -17.78
C ASP A 198 -6.65 -7.74 -17.93
N VAL A 199 -7.21 -8.03 -19.12
CA VAL A 199 -8.66 -7.84 -19.38
C VAL A 199 -9.49 -9.07 -19.02
N ASN A 200 -8.90 -10.27 -19.12
CA ASN A 200 -9.59 -11.53 -18.90
C ASN A 200 -9.14 -12.15 -17.58
N TRP A 201 -10.12 -12.62 -16.80
CA TRP A 201 -9.89 -13.23 -15.49
C TRP A 201 -10.33 -14.69 -15.49
N ALA A 202 -9.61 -15.51 -14.73
CA ALA A 202 -9.98 -16.89 -14.46
C ALA A 202 -11.27 -16.96 -13.63
N ILE A 203 -11.94 -18.11 -13.67
CA ILE A 203 -13.08 -18.38 -12.78
C ILE A 203 -12.57 -18.37 -11.34
N PRO A 204 -13.18 -17.57 -10.43
CA PRO A 204 -12.75 -17.53 -9.04
C PRO A 204 -12.86 -18.88 -8.33
N PHE A 205 -11.92 -19.16 -7.42
CA PHE A 205 -11.89 -20.39 -6.63
C PHE A 205 -11.51 -20.11 -5.16
N VAL A 206 -11.83 -21.05 -4.28
CA VAL A 206 -11.35 -21.04 -2.89
C VAL A 206 -10.03 -21.82 -2.83
N PRO A 207 -8.93 -21.22 -2.36
CA PRO A 207 -7.66 -21.93 -2.22
C PRO A 207 -7.80 -23.16 -1.31
N ASN A 208 -7.25 -24.29 -1.75
CA ASN A 208 -7.23 -25.51 -0.95
C ASN A 208 -6.00 -25.52 -0.02
N VAL A 209 -6.02 -24.72 1.04
CA VAL A 209 -4.94 -24.65 2.04
C VAL A 209 -5.50 -24.78 3.46
N ASN A 210 -4.78 -25.51 4.31
CA ASN A 210 -5.14 -25.65 5.73
C ASN A 210 -4.88 -24.34 6.48
N GLY A 211 -5.81 -23.91 7.35
CA GLY A 211 -5.59 -22.79 8.27
C GLY A 211 -5.95 -21.40 7.77
N VAL A 212 -6.76 -21.27 6.71
CA VAL A 212 -7.34 -19.97 6.34
C VAL A 212 -8.41 -19.60 7.37
N ASN A 213 -8.03 -18.81 8.38
CA ASN A 213 -9.00 -18.12 9.21
C ASN A 213 -9.17 -16.69 8.66
N PRO A 214 -10.33 -16.34 8.10
CA PRO A 214 -10.57 -15.01 7.56
C PRO A 214 -10.63 -13.91 8.64
N ASP A 215 -10.81 -14.28 9.91
CA ASP A 215 -10.90 -13.35 11.04
C ASP A 215 -9.86 -13.71 12.12
N SER A 216 -8.78 -12.95 12.21
CA SER A 216 -7.86 -13.03 13.35
C SER A 216 -8.37 -12.14 14.49
N THR A 217 -9.45 -12.52 15.17
CA THR A 217 -9.94 -11.80 16.37
C THR A 217 -9.30 -12.26 17.68
N ASN A 218 -8.03 -12.70 17.68
CA ASN A 218 -7.33 -13.09 18.91
C ASN A 218 -5.98 -12.38 19.03
N ALA A 219 -5.98 -11.27 19.78
CA ALA A 219 -4.91 -10.88 20.69
C ALA A 219 -5.56 -10.26 21.94
#